data_AF-A0A3D4WAH4-F1
#
_entry.id   AF-A0A3D4WAH4-F1
#
_cell.length_a   1.000
_cell.length_b   1.000
_cell.length_c   1.000
_cell.angle_alpha   90.00
_cell.angle_beta   90.00
_cell.angle_gamma   90.00
#
_symmetry.space_group_name_H-M   'P 1'
#
loop_
_entity.id
_entity.type
_entity.pdbx_description
1 polymer ?
#
loop_
_entity_poly.entity_id
_entity_poly.type
_entity_poly.pdbx_seq_one_letter_code
_entity_poly.pdbx_strand_id
1 'polypeptide(L)'
;MKRNQLKWWSIVASAVLMFTAISCHKESVSSTTGDNPFDITNGGESQVRNKIVVISDIHLGNDLNYAECVAHLPRLVEFLTDIRESKTVSELVIAGDLLDEWYIPSRTDTYEGKTQKEFIQKIATQNKGVIDVLNGIIKDENIKVTYVPGNHDLIVQEDNVELILPGINQA
;
A
#
# COMPACT_ATOMS: atom_id res chain seq x y z
N MET A 1 19.70 -58.69 -10.09
CA MET A 1 19.18 -57.36 -10.50
C MET A 1 18.72 -56.43 -9.36
N LYS A 2 18.40 -56.89 -8.14
CA LYS A 2 17.81 -56.02 -7.10
C LYS A 2 18.80 -55.18 -6.26
N ARG A 3 20.08 -55.54 -6.19
CA ARG A 3 21.09 -54.85 -5.34
C ARG A 3 21.65 -53.55 -5.91
N ASN A 4 21.71 -53.42 -7.24
CA ASN A 4 22.22 -52.19 -7.88
C ASN A 4 21.16 -51.10 -7.99
N GLN A 5 19.88 -51.48 -8.10
CA GLN A 5 18.75 -50.55 -8.08
C GLN A 5 18.63 -49.85 -6.72
N LEU A 6 18.79 -50.59 -5.61
CA LEU A 6 18.75 -50.02 -4.27
C LEU A 6 19.88 -49.00 -4.02
N LYS A 7 21.11 -49.30 -4.48
CA LYS A 7 22.25 -48.37 -4.40
C LYS A 7 22.02 -47.10 -5.22
N TRP A 8 21.40 -47.22 -6.38
CA TRP A 8 21.12 -46.07 -7.24
C TRP A 8 20.04 -45.17 -6.64
N TRP A 9 19.02 -45.75 -6.02
CA TRP A 9 17.99 -45.01 -5.29
C TRP A 9 18.54 -44.33 -4.03
N SER A 10 19.48 -44.97 -3.31
CA SER A 10 20.17 -44.33 -2.18
C SER A 10 21.04 -43.15 -2.62
N ILE A 11 21.72 -43.24 -3.76
CA ILE A 11 22.55 -42.14 -4.30
C ILE A 11 21.66 -40.99 -4.78
N VAL A 12 20.56 -41.27 -5.48
CA VAL A 12 19.60 -40.24 -5.92
C VAL A 12 18.91 -39.58 -4.72
N ALA A 13 18.52 -40.35 -3.70
CA ALA A 13 17.94 -39.81 -2.48
C ALA A 13 18.91 -38.90 -1.70
N SER A 14 20.20 -39.28 -1.60
CA SER A 14 21.22 -38.41 -0.99
C SER A 14 21.51 -37.15 -1.80
N ALA A 15 21.46 -37.21 -3.13
CA ALA A 15 21.65 -36.03 -3.97
C ALA A 15 20.47 -35.05 -3.84
N VAL A 16 19.22 -35.54 -3.82
CA VAL A 16 18.01 -34.72 -3.63
C VAL A 16 18.01 -34.05 -2.25
N LEU A 17 18.47 -34.73 -1.19
CA LEU A 17 18.61 -34.13 0.15
C LEU A 17 19.66 -33.02 0.22
N MET A 18 20.75 -33.09 -0.56
CA MET A 18 21.77 -32.04 -0.58
C MET A 18 21.31 -30.79 -1.35
N PHE A 19 20.46 -30.93 -2.37
CA PHE A 19 19.91 -29.77 -3.10
C PHE A 19 18.83 -29.00 -2.32
N THR A 20 18.19 -29.61 -1.32
CA THR A 20 17.22 -28.92 -0.46
C THR A 20 17.85 -28.05 0.64
N ALA A 21 19.15 -28.19 0.89
CA ALA A 21 19.86 -27.46 1.95
C ALA A 21 20.58 -26.17 1.46
N ILE A 22 20.56 -25.89 0.15
CA ILE A 22 21.14 -24.65 -0.43
C ILE A 22 20.04 -23.60 -0.64
N SER A 23 18.87 -23.76 0.01
CA SER A 23 17.83 -22.75 -0.02
C SER A 23 18.22 -21.57 0.88
N CYS A 24 18.46 -20.44 0.23
CA CYS A 24 18.71 -19.11 0.79
C CYS A 24 19.97 -18.98 1.66
N HIS A 25 21.08 -18.56 1.05
CA HIS A 25 21.90 -17.57 1.75
C HIS A 25 21.03 -16.32 1.91
N LYS A 26 20.43 -16.14 3.10
CA LYS A 26 20.05 -14.81 3.53
C LYS A 26 21.36 -14.08 3.71
N GLU A 27 21.74 -13.24 2.74
CA GLU A 27 22.54 -12.09 3.14
C GLU A 27 21.70 -11.41 4.21
N SER A 28 22.22 -11.41 5.44
CA SER A 28 21.65 -10.58 6.48
C SER A 28 21.89 -9.15 6.03
N VAL A 29 20.94 -8.59 5.30
CA VAL A 29 20.69 -7.15 5.40
C VAL A 29 20.65 -6.91 6.90
N SER A 30 21.61 -6.13 7.39
CA SER A 30 21.65 -5.68 8.77
C SER A 30 20.48 -4.72 8.99
N SER A 31 19.25 -5.18 8.83
CA SER A 31 18.08 -4.51 9.37
C SER A 31 18.07 -4.85 10.84
N THR A 32 18.48 -3.90 11.65
CA THR A 32 18.18 -3.95 13.07
C THR A 32 16.65 -4.02 13.18
N THR A 33 16.12 -4.94 13.99
CA THR A 33 14.70 -4.96 14.32
C THR A 33 14.29 -3.57 14.81
N GLY A 34 13.49 -2.84 14.03
CA GLY A 34 13.11 -1.45 14.29
C GLY A 34 13.49 -0.44 13.21
N ASP A 35 14.19 -0.84 12.14
CA ASP A 35 14.44 0.05 11.00
C ASP A 35 13.22 0.11 10.08
N ASN A 36 12.85 1.34 9.69
CA ASN A 36 11.77 1.60 8.73
C ASN A 36 12.07 0.91 7.38
N PRO A 37 11.11 0.19 6.77
CA PRO A 37 11.35 -0.60 5.56
C PRO A 37 11.80 0.25 4.35
N PHE A 38 11.50 1.54 4.34
CA PHE A 38 11.95 2.45 3.30
C PHE A 38 13.36 2.99 3.52
N ASP A 39 13.94 2.86 4.72
CA ASP A 39 15.22 3.46 5.09
C ASP A 39 16.39 2.46 5.17
N ILE A 40 16.20 1.25 4.65
CA ILE A 40 17.25 0.24 4.56
C ILE A 40 18.36 0.75 3.63
N THR A 41 19.61 0.78 4.14
CA THR A 41 20.80 1.18 3.37
C THR A 41 21.84 0.06 3.40
N ASN A 42 22.58 -0.13 2.31
CA ASN A 42 23.64 -1.14 2.22
C ASN A 42 25.03 -0.61 2.64
N GLY A 43 25.06 0.44 3.46
CA GLY A 43 26.29 1.13 3.90
C GLY A 43 26.77 2.17 2.88
N GLY A 44 26.97 3.41 3.34
CA GLY A 44 27.52 4.52 2.54
C GLY A 44 26.49 5.38 1.79
N GLU A 45 25.21 5.02 1.81
CA GLU A 45 24.14 5.84 1.23
C GLU A 45 23.77 7.01 2.14
N SER A 46 23.65 8.20 1.56
CA SER A 46 23.20 9.40 2.25
C SER A 46 21.70 9.29 2.57
N GLN A 47 21.30 9.63 3.79
CA GLN A 47 19.90 9.63 4.26
C GLN A 47 19.12 10.85 3.72
N VAL A 48 19.17 11.07 2.40
CA VAL A 48 18.47 12.15 1.71
C VAL A 48 17.09 11.69 1.31
N ARG A 49 16.08 12.57 1.42
CA ARG A 49 14.75 12.35 0.87
C ARG A 49 14.76 12.43 -0.65
N ASN A 50 14.82 11.30 -1.32
CA ASN A 50 14.81 11.21 -2.79
C ASN A 50 14.05 10.00 -3.35
N LYS A 51 13.41 9.19 -2.50
CA LYS A 51 12.62 8.04 -2.92
C LYS A 51 11.18 8.46 -3.20
N ILE A 52 10.64 7.96 -4.30
CA ILE A 52 9.22 8.10 -4.64
C ILE A 52 8.56 6.75 -4.43
N VAL A 53 7.49 6.72 -3.63
CA VAL A 53 6.65 5.54 -3.45
C VAL A 53 5.37 5.76 -4.23
N VAL A 54 5.00 4.76 -5.04
CA VAL A 54 3.78 4.82 -5.85
C VAL A 54 2.85 3.69 -5.39
N ILE A 55 1.61 4.05 -5.07
CA ILE A 55 0.50 3.12 -4.81
C ILE A 55 -0.66 3.44 -5.76
N SER A 56 -1.55 2.49 -5.99
CA SER A 56 -2.68 2.61 -6.92
C SER A 56 -3.77 1.60 -6.55
N ASP A 57 -4.97 1.78 -7.11
CA ASP A 57 -6.10 0.85 -7.02
C ASP A 57 -6.42 0.42 -5.57
N ILE A 58 -6.53 1.39 -4.66
CA ILE A 58 -6.81 1.12 -3.24
C ILE A 58 -8.31 0.93 -3.00
N HIS A 59 -9.16 1.63 -3.76
CA HIS A 59 -10.61 1.53 -3.74
C HIS A 59 -11.23 1.69 -2.34
N LEU A 60 -11.02 2.84 -1.70
CA LEU A 60 -11.68 3.16 -0.43
C LEU A 60 -13.17 3.43 -0.66
N GLY A 61 -14.02 2.53 -0.18
CA GLY A 61 -15.47 2.63 -0.32
C GLY A 61 -16.15 3.43 0.81
N ASN A 62 -17.37 3.90 0.53
CA ASN A 62 -18.22 4.62 1.49
C ASN A 62 -18.96 3.68 2.46
N ASP A 63 -18.91 2.36 2.22
CA ASP A 63 -19.53 1.31 3.01
C ASP A 63 -18.64 0.06 2.98
N LEU A 64 -18.24 -0.40 4.17
CA LEU A 64 -17.31 -1.51 4.32
C LEU A 64 -17.95 -2.89 4.08
N ASN A 65 -19.27 -2.98 3.88
CA ASN A 65 -19.94 -4.24 3.54
C ASN A 65 -19.62 -4.71 2.11
N TYR A 66 -19.18 -3.78 1.25
CA TYR A 66 -18.81 -4.04 -0.12
C TYR A 66 -17.62 -3.14 -0.49
N ALA A 67 -16.52 -3.12 0.26
CA ALA A 67 -15.31 -2.43 -0.20
C ALA A 67 -14.17 -3.45 -0.38
N GLU A 68 -13.24 -3.20 -1.29
CA GLU A 68 -12.23 -4.19 -1.68
C GLU A 68 -11.19 -4.43 -0.56
N CYS A 69 -10.71 -3.36 0.08
CA CYS A 69 -9.56 -3.40 0.98
C CYS A 69 -9.90 -3.54 2.47
N VAL A 70 -11.14 -3.86 2.85
CA VAL A 70 -11.65 -3.83 4.23
C VAL A 70 -10.77 -4.63 5.20
N ALA A 71 -10.41 -5.87 4.84
CA ALA A 71 -9.61 -6.75 5.69
C ALA A 71 -8.15 -6.26 5.86
N HIS A 72 -7.69 -5.39 4.96
CA HIS A 72 -6.30 -4.91 4.91
C HIS A 72 -6.16 -3.43 5.28
N LEU A 73 -7.25 -2.73 5.62
CA LEU A 73 -7.19 -1.34 6.11
C LEU A 73 -6.16 -1.15 7.23
N PRO A 74 -6.03 -2.03 8.25
CA PRO A 74 -4.99 -1.89 9.26
C PRO A 74 -3.57 -1.98 8.71
N ARG A 75 -3.35 -2.80 7.67
CA ARG A 75 -2.04 -2.93 7.01
C ARG A 75 -1.73 -1.75 6.12
N LEU A 76 -2.75 -1.17 5.46
CA LEU A 76 -2.59 0.06 4.72
C LEU A 76 -2.22 1.22 5.65
N VAL A 77 -2.84 1.30 6.83
CA VAL A 77 -2.47 2.27 7.87
C VAL A 77 -1.01 2.09 8.30
N GLU A 78 -0.58 0.87 8.62
CA GLU A 78 0.81 0.55 8.97
C GLU A 78 1.79 0.95 7.86
N PHE A 79 1.50 0.59 6.60
CA PHE A 79 2.31 0.93 5.45
C PHE A 79 2.43 2.46 5.24
N LEU A 80 1.33 3.20 5.38
CA LEU A 80 1.35 4.66 5.27
C LEU A 80 2.07 5.31 6.45
N THR A 81 2.00 4.72 7.65
CA THR A 81 2.79 5.14 8.81
C THR A 81 4.28 4.95 8.54
N ASP A 82 4.68 3.82 7.99
CA ASP A 82 6.08 3.59 7.57
C ASP A 82 6.52 4.63 6.53
N ILE A 83 5.67 5.00 5.57
CA ILE A 83 5.99 6.09 4.64
C ILE A 83 6.19 7.40 5.40
N ARG A 84 5.25 7.77 6.27
CA ARG A 84 5.28 9.01 7.05
C ARG A 84 6.57 9.14 7.86
N GLU A 85 7.00 8.05 8.48
CA GLU A 85 8.17 8.01 9.36
C GLU A 85 9.50 7.84 8.62
N SER A 86 9.46 7.47 7.33
CA SER A 86 10.67 7.31 6.53
C SER A 86 11.47 8.61 6.47
N LYS A 87 12.80 8.49 6.50
CA LYS A 87 13.77 9.58 6.33
C LYS A 87 14.19 9.76 4.88
N THR A 88 13.87 8.81 4.01
CA THR A 88 14.36 8.78 2.62
C THR A 88 13.27 8.94 1.57
N VAL A 89 11.99 8.79 1.92
CA VAL A 89 10.88 9.12 1.01
C VAL A 89 10.73 10.62 0.86
N SER A 90 10.63 11.10 -0.37
CA SER A 90 10.35 12.50 -0.73
C SER A 90 8.92 12.69 -1.24
N GLU A 91 8.33 11.68 -1.85
CA GLU A 91 6.97 11.77 -2.41
C GLU A 91 6.23 10.42 -2.30
N LEU A 92 4.96 10.51 -1.93
CA LEU A 92 3.97 9.46 -2.07
C LEU A 92 3.04 9.84 -3.22
N VAL A 93 3.01 9.02 -4.28
CA VAL A 93 2.07 9.15 -5.39
C VAL A 93 0.98 8.11 -5.24
N ILE A 94 -0.27 8.57 -5.23
CA ILE A 94 -1.48 7.76 -5.28
C ILE A 94 -2.00 7.85 -6.72
N ALA A 95 -1.65 6.84 -7.51
CA ALA A 95 -1.82 6.80 -8.96
C ALA A 95 -3.17 6.18 -9.35
N GLY A 96 -4.28 6.79 -8.93
CA GLY A 96 -5.63 6.40 -9.31
C GLY A 96 -6.40 5.61 -8.27
N ASP A 97 -7.72 5.63 -8.43
CA ASP A 97 -8.70 4.78 -7.78
C ASP A 97 -8.52 4.69 -6.26
N LEU A 98 -8.36 5.85 -5.63
CA LEU A 98 -8.36 5.97 -4.17
C LEU A 98 -9.78 6.05 -3.63
N LEU A 99 -10.65 6.85 -4.27
CA LEU A 99 -11.97 7.25 -3.76
C LEU A 99 -13.11 6.61 -4.58
N ASP A 100 -13.45 5.37 -4.29
CA ASP A 100 -14.29 4.60 -5.22
C ASP A 100 -15.78 5.02 -5.22
N GLU A 101 -16.26 5.57 -6.35
CA GLU A 101 -17.68 5.85 -6.59
C GLU A 101 -18.43 4.74 -7.35
N TRP A 102 -17.71 3.74 -7.88
CA TRP A 102 -18.22 2.73 -8.82
C TRP A 102 -18.42 1.36 -8.18
N TYR A 103 -17.75 1.07 -7.07
CA TYR A 103 -17.91 -0.15 -6.30
C TYR A 103 -19.15 -0.05 -5.40
N ILE A 104 -20.31 0.16 -6.04
CA ILE A 104 -21.64 0.22 -5.44
C ILE A 104 -22.51 -0.85 -6.10
N PRO A 105 -23.38 -1.57 -5.37
CA PRO A 105 -24.32 -2.51 -5.99
C PRO A 105 -25.14 -1.83 -7.10
N SER A 106 -25.17 -2.42 -8.29
CA SER A 106 -25.71 -1.80 -9.52
C SER A 106 -27.19 -1.38 -9.49
N ARG A 107 -27.94 -1.79 -8.47
CA ARG A 107 -29.36 -1.46 -8.26
C ARG A 107 -29.58 -0.48 -7.11
N THR A 108 -28.51 0.06 -6.55
CA THR A 108 -28.52 1.06 -5.50
C THR A 108 -28.20 2.42 -6.11
N ASP A 109 -28.86 3.47 -5.61
CA ASP A 109 -28.45 4.83 -5.90
C ASP A 109 -27.11 5.11 -5.21
N THR A 110 -26.05 5.39 -5.99
CA THR A 110 -24.69 5.69 -5.50
C THR A 110 -24.69 6.70 -4.37
N TYR A 111 -25.49 7.75 -4.48
CA TYR A 111 -25.51 8.82 -3.48
C TYR A 111 -26.61 8.67 -2.44
N GLU A 112 -27.47 7.65 -2.54
CA GLU A 112 -28.62 7.47 -1.64
C GLU A 112 -29.47 8.76 -1.51
N GLY A 113 -29.66 9.49 -2.61
CA GLY A 113 -30.36 10.78 -2.66
C GLY A 113 -29.59 11.99 -2.10
N LYS A 114 -28.30 11.85 -1.81
CA LYS A 114 -27.41 12.90 -1.26
C LYS A 114 -26.50 13.51 -2.33
N THR A 115 -25.55 14.32 -1.88
CA THR A 115 -24.52 14.95 -2.73
C THR A 115 -23.24 14.11 -2.82
N GLN A 116 -22.44 14.31 -3.89
CA GLN A 116 -21.09 13.73 -3.99
C GLN A 116 -20.21 14.13 -2.79
N LYS A 117 -20.32 15.38 -2.33
CA LYS A 117 -19.63 15.85 -1.12
C LYS A 117 -19.91 14.95 0.08
N GLU A 118 -21.18 14.64 0.35
CA GLU A 118 -21.57 13.76 1.46
C GLU A 118 -21.08 12.33 1.27
N PHE A 119 -21.02 11.85 0.02
CA PHE A 119 -20.46 10.55 -0.32
C PHE A 119 -18.96 10.46 -0.01
N ILE A 120 -18.16 11.45 -0.44
CA ILE A 120 -16.72 11.52 -0.16
C ILE A 120 -16.46 11.68 1.34
N GLN A 121 -17.26 12.47 2.07
CA GLN A 121 -17.18 12.55 3.52
C GLN A 121 -17.48 11.20 4.21
N LYS A 122 -18.41 10.42 3.64
CA LYS A 122 -18.71 9.06 4.13
C LYS A 122 -17.53 8.11 3.89
N ILE A 123 -16.88 8.15 2.73
CA ILE A 123 -15.60 7.43 2.48
C ILE A 123 -14.59 7.78 3.57
N ALA A 124 -14.37 9.08 3.81
CA ALA A 124 -13.38 9.50 4.79
C ALA A 124 -13.72 9.05 6.21
N THR A 125 -15.02 9.03 6.56
CA THR A 125 -15.49 8.56 7.86
C THR A 125 -15.30 7.05 8.03
N GLN A 126 -15.62 6.24 7.02
CA GLN A 126 -15.44 4.78 7.10
C GLN A 126 -13.97 4.38 7.10
N ASN A 127 -13.12 5.14 6.42
CA ASN A 127 -11.70 4.86 6.24
C ASN A 127 -10.83 5.80 7.09
N LYS A 128 -11.35 6.26 8.24
CA LYS A 128 -10.74 7.32 9.06
C LYS A 128 -9.26 7.09 9.37
N GLY A 129 -8.87 5.85 9.69
CA GLY A 129 -7.47 5.54 9.99
C GLY A 129 -6.53 5.84 8.82
N VAL A 130 -6.93 5.52 7.59
CA VAL A 130 -6.13 5.79 6.38
C VAL A 130 -6.06 7.29 6.12
N ILE A 131 -7.21 7.97 6.18
CA ILE A 131 -7.30 9.42 5.96
C ILE A 131 -6.52 10.21 7.01
N ASP A 132 -6.55 9.81 8.27
CA ASP A 132 -5.79 10.45 9.35
C ASP A 132 -4.29 10.38 9.09
N VAL A 133 -3.78 9.22 8.61
CA VAL A 133 -2.35 9.07 8.31
C VAL A 133 -1.95 9.88 7.09
N LEU A 134 -2.74 9.85 6.01
CA LEU A 134 -2.49 10.67 4.81
C LEU A 134 -2.45 12.17 5.16
N ASN A 135 -3.42 12.65 5.93
CA ASN A 135 -3.42 14.04 6.42
C ASN A 135 -2.21 14.33 7.32
N GLY A 136 -1.75 13.36 8.09
CA GLY A 136 -0.50 13.44 8.84
C GLY A 136 0.72 13.65 7.93
N ILE A 137 0.83 12.86 6.85
CA ILE A 137 1.93 12.98 5.87
C ILE A 137 1.91 14.37 5.23
N ILE A 138 0.74 14.83 4.76
CA ILE A 138 0.57 16.14 4.12
C ILE A 138 0.98 17.26 5.08
N LYS A 139 0.46 17.23 6.31
CA LYS A 139 0.70 18.27 7.33
C LYS A 139 2.14 18.33 7.81
N ASP A 140 2.86 17.21 7.81
CA ASP A 140 4.26 17.19 8.24
C ASP A 140 5.19 17.89 7.23
N GLU A 141 4.72 18.14 5.99
CA GLU A 141 5.42 18.84 4.90
C GLU A 141 6.77 18.23 4.47
N ASN A 142 7.15 17.09 5.04
CA ASN A 142 8.39 16.38 4.73
C ASN A 142 8.30 15.52 3.47
N ILE A 143 7.08 15.07 3.12
CA ILE A 143 6.79 14.19 2.00
C ILE A 143 5.66 14.83 1.20
N LYS A 144 5.87 15.06 -0.09
CA LYS A 144 4.80 15.50 -0.98
C LYS A 144 3.82 14.34 -1.17
N VAL A 145 2.53 14.59 -1.03
CA VAL A 145 1.49 13.62 -1.38
C VAL A 145 0.81 14.09 -2.66
N THR A 146 0.88 13.26 -3.70
CA THR A 146 0.29 13.53 -5.01
C THR A 146 -0.82 12.51 -5.27
N TYR A 147 -2.00 13.00 -5.62
CA TYR A 147 -3.15 12.19 -6.03
C TYR A 147 -3.45 12.45 -7.50
N VAL A 148 -3.51 11.37 -8.26
CA VAL A 148 -3.95 11.37 -9.66
C VAL A 148 -5.26 10.59 -9.69
N PRO A 149 -6.38 11.17 -10.17
CA PRO A 149 -7.63 10.42 -10.32
C PRO A 149 -7.47 9.25 -11.30
N GLY A 150 -8.05 8.11 -10.96
CA GLY A 150 -8.26 6.96 -11.83
C GLY A 150 -9.66 6.97 -12.43
N ASN A 151 -10.12 5.85 -12.97
CA ASN A 151 -11.44 5.79 -13.60
C ASN A 151 -12.60 5.67 -12.60
N HIS A 152 -12.38 5.16 -11.39
CA HIS A 152 -13.41 5.04 -10.34
C HIS A 152 -13.70 6.36 -9.62
N ASP A 153 -12.78 7.32 -9.71
CA ASP A 153 -12.87 8.64 -9.09
C ASP A 153 -12.68 9.81 -10.09
N LEU A 154 -12.74 9.53 -11.40
CA LEU A 154 -12.50 10.53 -12.46
C LEU A 154 -13.40 11.77 -12.37
N ILE A 155 -14.60 11.62 -11.81
CA ILE A 155 -15.60 12.70 -11.70
C ILE A 155 -15.72 13.25 -10.28
N VAL A 156 -14.88 12.81 -9.35
CA VAL A 156 -14.79 13.39 -8.02
C VAL A 156 -14.25 14.81 -8.15
N GLN A 157 -15.03 15.79 -7.69
CA GLN A 157 -14.61 17.19 -7.74
C GLN A 157 -13.38 17.43 -6.85
N GLU A 158 -12.41 18.20 -7.35
CA GLU A 158 -11.19 18.55 -6.63
C GLU A 158 -11.47 19.15 -5.24
N ASP A 159 -12.52 19.99 -5.12
CA ASP A 159 -12.96 20.59 -3.85
C ASP A 159 -13.43 19.53 -2.82
N ASN A 160 -14.00 18.42 -3.29
CA ASN A 160 -14.41 17.32 -2.42
C ASN A 160 -13.21 16.48 -1.96
N VAL A 161 -12.16 16.36 -2.78
CA VAL A 161 -10.89 15.75 -2.38
C VAL A 161 -10.19 16.62 -1.33
N GLU A 162 -10.06 17.92 -1.59
CA GLU A 162 -9.44 18.90 -0.68
C GLU A 162 -10.14 18.94 0.69
N LEU A 163 -11.46 18.69 0.73
CA LEU A 163 -12.22 18.61 1.96
C LEU A 163 -11.73 17.50 2.92
N ILE A 164 -11.27 16.38 2.38
CA ILE A 164 -10.86 15.20 3.16
C ILE A 164 -9.34 15.02 3.23
N LEU A 165 -8.60 15.61 2.29
CA LEU A 165 -7.15 15.57 2.15
C LEU A 165 -6.59 16.99 1.91
N PRO A 166 -6.80 17.96 2.83
CA PRO A 166 -6.39 19.35 2.62
C PRO A 166 -4.89 19.49 2.40
N GLY A 167 -4.51 20.20 1.33
CA GLY A 167 -3.13 20.44 0.94
C GLY A 167 -2.51 19.34 0.07
N ILE A 168 -3.28 18.35 -0.36
CA ILE A 168 -2.81 17.34 -1.31
C ILE A 168 -2.50 17.96 -2.68
N ASN A 169 -1.47 17.45 -3.36
CA ASN A 169 -1.22 17.82 -4.75
C ASN A 169 -2.12 16.99 -5.68
N GLN A 170 -3.04 17.64 -6.40
CA GLN A 170 -3.88 16.99 -7.41
C GLN A 170 -3.27 17.23 -8.81
N ALA A 171 -3.11 16.17 -9.61
CA ALA A 171 -2.39 16.19 -10.89
C ALA A 171 -3.14 15.48 -12.03
#